data_AF-A0A651HKJ8-F1
#
_entry.id   AF-A0A651HKJ8-F1
#
_cell.length_a   1.000
_cell.length_b   1.000
_cell.length_c   1.000
_cell.angle_alpha   90.00
_cell.angle_beta   90.00
_cell.angle_gamma   90.00
#
_symmetry.space_group_name_H-M   'P 1'
#
loop_
_entity.id
_entity.type
_entity.pdbx_description
1 polymer ?
#
loop_
_entity_poly.entity_id
_entity_poly.type
_entity_poly.pdbx_seq_one_letter_code
_entity_poly.pdbx_strand_id
1 'polypeptide(L)'
;MGIRTIQRSLFSALMLMVALPLFFVAGPLTVEGQQEISGVMEERLLAFAKVHLEIAEIRDDLHQDLARYHEVDGRTRVRQAADARIEDAMEAHGVEASEYEEFITAVSFDAELASAFEEALARAREGAGEA
;
A
#
# COMPACT_ATOMS: atom_id res chain seq x y z
N MET A 1 71.78 7.50 0.73
CA MET A 1 70.68 6.84 -0.03
C MET A 1 71.03 5.37 -0.11
N GLY A 2 70.49 4.57 0.83
CA GLY A 2 70.94 3.21 1.11
C GLY A 2 69.95 2.46 2.02
N ILE A 3 69.33 1.42 1.46
CA ILE A 3 69.31 0.00 1.85
C ILE A 3 69.17 -0.40 3.36
N ARG A 4 68.30 -1.42 3.56
CA ARG A 4 68.12 -2.38 4.70
C ARG A 4 67.18 -1.93 5.82
N THR A 5 65.97 -2.50 5.98
CA THR A 5 65.60 -3.85 6.48
C THR A 5 65.97 -4.08 7.96
N ILE A 6 65.09 -4.80 8.68
CA ILE A 6 65.24 -5.53 9.97
C ILE A 6 64.56 -4.77 11.14
N GLN A 7 63.32 -5.10 11.53
CA GLN A 7 62.87 -6.28 12.30
C GLN A 7 63.14 -6.12 13.82
N ARG A 8 62.07 -6.36 14.61
CA ARG A 8 61.96 -6.88 16.00
C ARG A 8 60.77 -6.18 16.69
N SER A 9 59.57 -6.77 16.72
CA SER A 9 59.11 -7.82 17.67
C SER A 9 59.20 -7.31 19.13
N LEU A 10 58.12 -7.14 19.89
CA LEU A 10 57.30 -8.20 20.50
C LEU A 10 56.21 -7.56 21.40
N PHE A 11 55.22 -8.37 21.77
CA PHE A 11 54.17 -8.21 22.81
C PHE A 11 52.87 -7.54 22.33
N SER A 12 51.87 -8.34 21.94
CA SER A 12 50.78 -8.84 22.83
C SER A 12 49.82 -7.71 23.21
N ALA A 13 48.50 -7.74 22.96
CA ALA A 13 47.59 -8.87 22.91
C ALA A 13 46.25 -8.44 22.29
N LEU A 14 45.61 -9.38 21.59
CA LEU A 14 44.22 -9.76 21.80
C LEU A 14 43.11 -8.69 21.70
N MET A 15 42.44 -8.62 20.56
CA MET A 15 40.97 -8.54 20.48
C MET A 15 40.53 -9.10 19.13
N LEU A 16 40.38 -10.41 19.05
CA LEU A 16 39.10 -11.12 19.09
C LEU A 16 38.15 -10.69 17.96
N MET A 17 38.17 -11.49 16.89
CA MET A 17 37.04 -11.70 15.99
C MET A 17 35.74 -11.74 16.79
N VAL A 18 34.79 -10.89 16.44
CA VAL A 18 33.38 -11.24 16.54
C VAL A 18 32.89 -11.41 15.11
N ALA A 19 33.03 -12.64 14.62
CA ALA A 19 32.15 -13.13 13.57
C ALA A 19 30.74 -13.07 14.17
N LEU A 20 29.90 -12.17 13.65
CA LEU A 20 28.48 -12.14 13.98
C LEU A 20 27.88 -13.45 13.45
N PRO A 21 27.41 -14.39 14.30
CA PRO A 21 26.54 -15.42 13.79
C PRO A 21 25.19 -14.73 13.51
N LEU A 22 24.79 -14.67 12.23
CA LEU A 22 23.40 -14.53 11.84
C LEU A 22 22.65 -15.75 12.41
N PHE A 23 22.30 -15.66 13.69
CA PHE A 23 21.34 -16.53 14.33
C PHE A 23 19.98 -16.19 13.70
N PHE A 24 19.62 -16.93 12.66
CA PHE A 24 18.24 -17.06 12.24
C PHE A 24 17.50 -17.78 13.38
N VAL A 25 17.05 -17.00 14.37
CA VAL A 25 16.11 -17.49 15.37
C VAL A 25 14.79 -17.65 14.63
N ALA A 26 14.54 -18.86 14.14
CA ALA A 26 13.18 -19.34 13.88
C ALA A 26 12.47 -19.45 15.24
N GLY A 27 12.10 -18.31 15.80
CA GLY A 27 11.21 -18.23 16.95
C GLY A 27 9.80 -18.62 16.50
N PRO A 28 9.00 -19.28 17.34
CA PRO A 28 7.60 -19.48 17.04
C PRO A 28 6.95 -18.10 16.94
N LEU A 29 6.46 -17.72 15.76
CA LEU A 29 5.56 -16.59 15.63
C LEU A 29 4.39 -16.88 16.58
N THR A 30 4.24 -16.03 17.60
CA THR A 30 3.13 -16.14 18.53
C THR A 30 1.83 -15.87 17.77
N VAL A 31 0.80 -16.68 18.04
CA VAL A 31 -0.51 -16.60 17.37
C VAL A 31 -1.12 -15.19 17.43
N GLU A 32 -0.83 -14.43 18.49
CA GLU A 32 -1.26 -13.03 18.65
C GLU A 32 -0.68 -12.09 17.58
N GLY A 33 0.60 -12.24 17.21
CA GLY A 33 1.22 -11.39 16.18
C GLY A 33 0.68 -11.68 14.78
N GLN A 34 0.23 -12.91 14.53
CA GLN A 34 -0.37 -13.29 13.24
C GLN A 34 -1.81 -12.77 13.10
N GLN A 35 -2.56 -12.67 14.20
CA GLN A 35 -3.90 -12.07 14.21
C GLN A 35 -3.88 -10.55 14.00
N GLU A 36 -2.94 -9.85 14.64
CA GLU A 36 -2.81 -8.39 14.49
C GLU A 36 -2.48 -8.01 13.03
N ILE A 37 -1.52 -8.71 12.41
CA ILE A 37 -1.16 -8.49 11.00
C ILE A 37 -2.35 -8.76 10.07
N SER A 38 -3.14 -9.81 10.36
CA SER A 38 -4.34 -10.15 9.57
C SER A 38 -5.42 -9.06 9.69
N GLY A 39 -5.64 -8.51 10.89
CA GLY A 39 -6.62 -7.45 11.12
C GLY A 39 -6.24 -6.16 10.41
N VAL A 40 -4.97 -5.75 10.48
CA VAL A 40 -4.47 -4.56 9.76
C VAL A 40 -4.65 -4.72 8.24
N MET A 41 -4.41 -5.90 7.69
CA MET A 41 -4.65 -6.14 6.26
C MET A 41 -6.13 -6.14 5.87
N GLU A 42 -7.01 -6.64 6.74
CA GLU A 42 -8.45 -6.60 6.51
C GLU A 42 -8.98 -5.16 6.52
N GLU A 43 -8.57 -4.34 7.50
CA GLU A 43 -8.94 -2.91 7.56
C GLU A 43 -8.47 -2.15 6.32
N ARG A 44 -7.26 -2.44 5.86
CA ARG A 44 -6.68 -1.85 4.64
C ARG A 44 -7.45 -2.25 3.39
N LEU A 45 -7.76 -3.55 3.22
CA LEU A 45 -8.58 -4.04 2.11
C LEU A 45 -9.96 -3.38 2.10
N LEU A 46 -10.56 -3.19 3.28
CA LEU A 46 -11.84 -2.52 3.40
C LEU A 46 -11.77 -1.03 3.04
N ALA A 47 -10.70 -0.32 3.43
CA ALA A 47 -10.47 1.07 3.03
C ALA A 47 -10.35 1.20 1.50
N PHE A 48 -9.53 0.34 0.87
CA PHE A 48 -9.44 0.29 -0.59
C PHE A 48 -10.79 -0.01 -1.25
N ALA A 49 -11.58 -0.92 -0.68
CA ALA A 49 -12.87 -1.29 -1.23
C ALA A 49 -13.86 -0.11 -1.18
N LYS A 50 -13.88 0.64 -0.08
CA LYS A 50 -14.71 1.85 0.04
C LYS A 50 -14.32 2.91 -0.97
N VAL A 51 -13.02 3.24 -1.06
CA VAL A 51 -12.51 4.19 -2.05
C VAL A 51 -12.86 3.74 -3.47
N HIS A 52 -12.72 2.45 -3.78
CA HIS A 52 -13.04 1.92 -5.11
C HIS A 52 -14.52 2.07 -5.48
N LEU A 53 -15.42 1.86 -4.53
CA LEU A 53 -16.86 2.04 -4.74
C LEU A 53 -17.19 3.53 -4.95
N GLU A 54 -16.65 4.43 -4.13
CA GLU A 54 -16.88 5.87 -4.29
C GLU A 54 -16.32 6.39 -5.62
N ILE A 55 -15.13 5.97 -6.02
CA ILE A 55 -14.56 6.32 -7.34
C ILE A 55 -15.46 5.79 -8.47
N ALA A 56 -16.02 4.59 -8.33
CA ALA A 56 -16.94 4.04 -9.33
C ALA A 56 -18.21 4.89 -9.46
N GLU A 57 -18.79 5.35 -8.35
CA GLU A 57 -19.93 6.26 -8.33
C GLU A 57 -19.60 7.62 -8.95
N ILE A 58 -18.46 8.22 -8.57
CA ILE A 58 -17.99 9.49 -9.15
C ILE A 58 -17.79 9.36 -10.66
N ARG A 59 -17.27 8.23 -11.13
CA ARG A 59 -17.10 7.95 -12.56
C ARG A 59 -18.44 7.85 -13.29
N ASP A 60 -19.44 7.23 -12.66
CA ASP A 60 -20.78 7.13 -13.24
C ASP A 60 -21.45 8.51 -13.32
N ASP A 61 -21.32 9.33 -12.27
CA ASP A 61 -21.75 10.74 -12.28
C ASP A 61 -21.04 11.54 -13.38
N LEU A 62 -19.72 11.41 -13.48
CA LEU A 62 -18.91 12.06 -14.51
C LEU A 62 -19.39 11.68 -15.91
N HIS A 63 -19.71 10.42 -16.17
CA HIS A 63 -20.26 9.99 -17.45
C HIS A 63 -21.60 10.66 -17.76
N GLN A 64 -22.49 10.77 -16.78
CA GLN A 64 -23.76 11.47 -16.94
C GLN A 64 -23.58 12.96 -17.19
N ASP A 65 -22.68 13.61 -16.45
CA ASP A 65 -22.40 15.03 -16.60
C ASP A 65 -21.74 15.34 -17.94
N LEU A 66 -20.76 14.54 -18.37
CA LEU A 66 -20.14 14.71 -19.68
C LEU A 66 -21.13 14.59 -20.84
N ALA A 67 -22.22 13.85 -20.68
CA ALA A 67 -23.29 13.78 -21.68
C ALA A 67 -24.12 15.08 -21.77
N ARG A 68 -24.09 15.94 -20.74
CA ARG A 68 -24.83 17.20 -20.66
C ARG A 68 -24.08 18.40 -21.26
N TYR A 69 -22.76 18.30 -21.43
CA TYR A 69 -21.92 19.39 -21.95
C TYR A 69 -21.34 19.05 -23.33
N HIS A 70 -21.54 19.94 -24.30
CA HIS A 70 -21.01 19.76 -25.67
C HIS A 70 -19.73 20.58 -25.90
N GLU A 71 -19.55 21.66 -25.16
CA GLU A 71 -18.38 22.52 -25.21
C GLU A 71 -17.21 21.98 -24.39
N VAL A 72 -15.99 22.25 -24.86
CA VAL A 72 -14.74 21.78 -24.24
C VAL A 72 -14.61 22.31 -22.81
N ASP A 73 -14.87 23.60 -22.58
CA ASP A 73 -14.71 24.21 -21.25
C ASP A 73 -15.68 23.66 -20.20
N GLY A 74 -16.90 23.28 -20.61
CA GLY A 74 -17.87 22.62 -19.75
C GLY A 74 -17.39 21.23 -19.34
N ARG A 75 -16.92 20.44 -20.32
CA ARG A 75 -16.37 19.10 -20.08
C ARG A 75 -15.12 19.12 -19.21
N THR A 76 -14.25 20.12 -19.37
CA THR A 76 -13.06 20.31 -18.53
C THR A 76 -13.44 20.59 -17.08
N ARG A 77 -14.41 21.48 -16.84
CA ARG A 77 -14.88 21.82 -15.49
C ARG A 77 -15.46 20.61 -14.75
N VAL A 78 -16.25 19.79 -15.44
CA VAL A 78 -16.81 18.57 -14.84
C VAL A 78 -15.70 17.56 -14.52
N ARG A 79 -14.71 17.39 -15.41
CA ARG A 79 -13.55 16.52 -15.13
C ARG A 79 -12.79 16.95 -13.89
N GLN A 80 -12.46 18.24 -13.79
CA GLN A 80 -11.78 18.78 -12.62
C GLN A 80 -12.59 18.60 -11.33
N ALA A 81 -13.92 18.75 -11.41
CA ALA A 81 -14.79 18.50 -10.26
C ALA A 81 -14.82 17.02 -9.86
N ALA A 82 -14.80 16.09 -10.83
CA ALA A 82 -14.70 14.67 -10.55
C ALA A 82 -13.33 14.29 -9.97
N ASP A 83 -12.23 14.84 -10.51
CA ASP A 83 -10.87 14.61 -10.00
C ASP A 83 -10.75 15.06 -8.54
N ALA A 84 -11.28 16.24 -8.19
CA ALA A 84 -11.31 16.72 -6.81
C ALA A 84 -12.13 15.81 -5.89
N ARG A 85 -13.29 15.31 -6.34
CA ARG A 85 -14.09 14.35 -5.56
C ARG A 85 -13.35 13.02 -5.33
N ILE A 86 -12.54 12.59 -6.29
CA ILE A 86 -11.71 11.37 -6.16
C ILE A 86 -10.62 11.61 -5.12
N GLU A 87 -9.95 12.77 -5.15
CA GLU A 87 -8.96 13.15 -4.13
C GLU A 87 -9.58 13.20 -2.73
N ASP A 88 -10.76 13.83 -2.59
CA ASP A 88 -11.49 13.89 -1.31
C ASP A 88 -11.85 12.48 -0.79
N ALA A 89 -12.30 11.58 -1.67
CA ALA A 89 -12.62 10.19 -1.30
C ALA A 89 -11.38 9.42 -0.84
N MET A 90 -10.25 9.60 -1.53
CA MET A 90 -8.96 9.02 -1.15
C MET A 90 -8.51 9.52 0.24
N GLU A 91 -8.57 10.83 0.48
CA GLU A 91 -8.22 11.44 1.77
C GLU A 91 -9.13 10.94 2.90
N ALA A 92 -10.44 10.85 2.67
CA ALA A 92 -11.42 10.43 3.67
C ALA A 92 -11.17 9.02 4.22
N HIS A 93 -10.58 8.13 3.42
CA HIS A 93 -10.23 6.76 3.81
C HIS A 93 -8.74 6.56 4.08
N GLY A 94 -7.94 7.64 4.04
CA GLY A 94 -6.50 7.58 4.29
C GLY A 94 -5.73 6.76 3.26
N VAL A 95 -6.18 6.77 2.00
CA VAL A 95 -5.57 6.05 0.88
C VAL A 95 -4.83 7.03 -0.01
N GLU A 96 -3.54 6.82 -0.23
CA GLU A 96 -2.76 7.64 -1.16
C GLU A 96 -3.00 7.20 -2.62
N ALA A 97 -2.95 8.13 -3.57
CA ALA A 97 -3.22 7.83 -4.98
C ALA A 97 -2.26 6.78 -5.58
N SER A 98 -0.96 6.91 -5.30
CA SER A 98 0.04 5.93 -5.77
C SER A 98 -0.16 4.56 -5.15
N GLU A 99 -0.61 4.53 -3.90
CA GLU A 99 -0.88 3.30 -3.16
C GLU A 99 -2.11 2.57 -3.74
N TYR A 100 -3.15 3.33 -4.09
CA TYR A 100 -4.32 2.82 -4.78
C TYR A 100 -3.96 2.25 -6.17
N GLU A 101 -3.16 2.96 -6.97
CA GLU A 101 -2.71 2.46 -8.28
C GLU A 101 -1.91 1.17 -8.17
N GLU A 102 -0.96 1.09 -7.23
CA GLU A 102 -0.19 -0.11 -6.94
C GLU A 102 -1.09 -1.27 -6.50
N PHE A 103 -2.07 -0.99 -5.63
CA PHE A 103 -3.02 -1.99 -5.15
C PHE A 103 -3.88 -2.56 -6.28
N ILE A 104 -4.48 -1.70 -7.11
CA ILE A 104 -5.28 -2.13 -8.26
C ILE A 104 -4.43 -2.95 -9.24
N THR A 105 -3.18 -2.54 -9.44
CA THR A 105 -2.23 -3.29 -10.26
C THR A 105 -1.97 -4.68 -9.64
N ALA A 106 -1.72 -4.77 -8.34
CA ALA A 106 -1.50 -6.04 -7.65
C ALA A 106 -2.72 -6.97 -7.76
N VAL A 107 -3.93 -6.44 -7.53
CA VAL A 107 -5.20 -7.17 -7.69
C VAL A 107 -5.33 -7.78 -9.09
N SER A 108 -4.84 -7.10 -10.13
CA SER A 108 -4.92 -7.61 -11.51
C SER A 108 -4.02 -8.81 -11.81
N PHE A 109 -2.99 -9.04 -10.99
CA PHE A 109 -2.01 -10.12 -11.18
C PHE A 109 -2.10 -11.23 -10.12
N ASP A 110 -2.77 -10.98 -9.01
CA ASP A 110 -2.90 -11.92 -7.89
C ASP A 110 -4.37 -12.31 -7.68
N ALA A 111 -4.71 -13.56 -8.00
CA ALA A 111 -6.06 -14.08 -7.91
C ALA A 111 -6.55 -14.24 -6.45
N GLU A 112 -5.65 -14.49 -5.50
CA GLU A 112 -6.00 -14.58 -4.08
C GLU A 112 -6.33 -13.18 -3.54
N LEU A 113 -5.51 -12.20 -3.88
CA LEU A 113 -5.76 -10.80 -3.55
C LEU A 113 -7.04 -10.28 -4.21
N ALA A 114 -7.29 -10.65 -5.47
CA ALA A 114 -8.54 -10.30 -6.16
C ALA A 114 -9.77 -10.87 -5.45
N SER A 115 -9.74 -12.13 -5.04
CA SER A 115 -10.84 -12.75 -4.29
C SER A 115 -11.05 -12.05 -2.94
N ALA A 116 -9.97 -11.75 -2.21
CA ALA A 116 -10.05 -11.03 -0.94
C ALA A 116 -10.63 -9.61 -1.11
N PHE A 117 -10.26 -8.94 -2.21
CA PHE A 117 -10.80 -7.62 -2.54
C PHE A 117 -12.28 -7.67 -2.93
N GLU A 118 -12.72 -8.68 -3.67
CA GLU A 118 -14.13 -8.91 -3.98
C GLU A 118 -14.98 -9.11 -2.72
N GLU A 119 -14.47 -9.87 -1.74
CA GLU A 119 -15.14 -10.00 -0.45
C GLU A 119 -15.19 -8.66 0.31
N ALA A 120 -14.11 -7.89 0.30
CA ALA A 120 -14.07 -6.56 0.92
C ALA A 120 -15.07 -5.60 0.25
N LEU A 121 -15.22 -5.65 -1.08
CA LEU A 121 -16.23 -4.90 -1.83
C LEU A 121 -17.66 -5.30 -1.42
N ALA A 122 -17.92 -6.60 -1.22
CA ALA A 122 -19.22 -7.07 -0.73
C ALA A 122 -19.51 -6.53 0.69
N ARG A 123 -18.56 -6.66 1.62
CA ARG A 123 -18.69 -6.13 2.98
C ARG A 123 -18.89 -4.62 3.01
N ALA A 124 -18.16 -3.87 2.18
CA ALA A 124 -18.31 -2.43 2.07
C ALA A 124 -19.72 -2.02 1.59
N ARG A 125 -20.31 -2.77 0.64
CA ARG A 125 -21.69 -2.55 0.18
C ARG A 125 -22.73 -2.86 1.25
N GLU A 126 -22.53 -3.92 2.02
CA GLU A 126 -23.43 -4.29 3.12
C GLU A 126 -23.41 -3.23 4.23
N GLY A 127 -22.22 -2.75 4.61
CA GLY A 127 -22.07 -1.69 5.61
C GLY A 127 -22.65 -0.34 5.18
N ALA A 128 -22.71 -0.06 3.88
CA ALA A 128 -23.38 1.14 3.35
C ALA A 128 -24.92 1.06 3.41
N GLY A 129 -25.50 -0.14 3.58
CA GLY A 129 -26.95 -0.35 3.68
C GLY A 129 -27.54 -0.21 5.09
N GLU A 130 -26.70 -0.11 6.12
CA GLU A 130 -27.10 0.02 7.53
C GLU A 130 -27.02 1.45 8.09
N ALA A 131 -26.62 2.43 7.28
CA ALA A 131 -26.45 3.84 7.66
C ALA A 131 -27.64 4.74 7.27
#